data_AF-A0A537VG74-F1
#
_entry.id   AF-A0A537VG74-F1
#
_cell.length_a   1.000
_cell.length_b   1.000
_cell.length_c   1.000
_cell.angle_alpha   90.00
_cell.angle_beta   90.00
_cell.angle_gamma   90.00
#
_symmetry.space_group_name_H-M   'P 1'
#
loop_
_entity.id
_entity.type
_entity.pdbx_description
1 polymer ?
#
loop_
_entity_poly.entity_id
_entity_poly.type
_entity_poly.pdbx_seq_one_letter_code
_entity_poly.pdbx_strand_id
1 'polypeptide(L)'
;MPLFATTIAGSLPKPAWLAEPNRLWAPWRAAGAALADAKRDATLLALKLQEDCGIDTVTDGEQSRQHFVHGFLEFVDGIDFARKVEIGIRADRYKAMVPTVTSALRLKTRVHAREAQLARAHTTRKLKFTLPGPMTIVDTVADAHYGDRTKMAMAFADLLNAEARALEADGVDVIQFDEPAFNVYLREVEEWGIDALHRAIEGLTCTTAVHICYGYGIKANIDWKATLGSEWRQYEQIFPALAKSRIGQVSVECRNSRVPIALLKLLDGKDVQVGAIDVASEKIESPDEVAAVIGEATKYLAKESIIAGTNCGMAPMRWDIAFGKLGALGKGAELARKRFA
;
A
#
# COMPACT_ATOMS: atom_id res chain seq x y z
N MET A 1 12.34 4.55 -17.23
CA MET A 1 10.87 4.65 -17.17
C MET A 1 10.47 5.95 -17.83
N PRO A 2 9.26 6.07 -18.41
CA PRO A 2 8.79 7.36 -18.91
C PRO A 2 8.72 8.37 -17.76
N LEU A 3 8.87 9.66 -18.07
CA LEU A 3 8.61 10.74 -17.12
C LEU A 3 7.19 10.60 -16.56
N PHE A 4 6.98 10.86 -15.27
CA PHE A 4 5.67 10.68 -14.63
C PHE A 4 5.12 9.26 -14.84
N ALA A 5 5.93 8.25 -14.58
CA ALA A 5 5.49 6.87 -14.68
C ALA A 5 4.34 6.59 -13.72
N THR A 6 3.48 5.63 -14.06
CA THR A 6 2.26 5.33 -13.31
C THR A 6 2.35 4.05 -12.48
N THR A 7 1.79 4.08 -11.27
CA THR A 7 1.55 2.88 -10.45
C THR A 7 0.41 3.14 -9.45
N ILE A 8 -0.29 2.10 -9.00
CA ILE A 8 -1.37 2.22 -8.01
C ILE A 8 -0.86 1.91 -6.61
N ALA A 9 -1.58 2.26 -5.54
CA ALA A 9 -1.13 1.93 -4.17
C ALA A 9 -0.93 0.41 -3.98
N GLY A 10 -1.85 -0.43 -4.48
CA GLY A 10 -1.76 -1.88 -4.37
C GLY A 10 -3.05 -2.56 -4.82
N SER A 11 -4.03 -2.59 -3.91
CA SER A 11 -5.30 -3.31 -4.10
C SER A 11 -6.26 -2.73 -5.16
N LEU A 12 -6.95 -3.64 -5.83
CA LEU A 12 -8.04 -3.38 -6.78
C LEU A 12 -9.32 -4.11 -6.35
N PRO A 13 -10.51 -3.68 -6.81
CA PRO A 13 -11.75 -4.43 -6.60
C PRO A 13 -11.59 -5.88 -7.07
N LYS A 14 -12.15 -6.81 -6.31
CA LYS A 14 -12.17 -8.24 -6.69
C LYS A 14 -13.35 -8.51 -7.62
N PRO A 15 -13.23 -9.43 -8.60
CA PRO A 15 -14.36 -9.86 -9.40
C PRO A 15 -15.48 -10.40 -8.51
N ALA A 16 -16.73 -10.13 -8.89
CA ALA A 16 -17.90 -10.53 -8.09
C ALA A 16 -18.00 -12.05 -7.88
N TRP A 17 -17.39 -12.85 -8.75
CA TRP A 17 -17.31 -14.31 -8.62
C TRP A 17 -16.25 -14.77 -7.60
N LEU A 18 -15.28 -13.93 -7.24
CA LEU A 18 -14.23 -14.26 -6.25
C LEU A 18 -14.65 -13.91 -4.82
N ALA A 19 -15.19 -12.70 -4.63
CA ALA A 19 -15.58 -12.18 -3.32
C ALA A 19 -16.78 -11.21 -3.44
N GLU A 20 -17.41 -10.88 -2.32
CA GLU A 20 -18.43 -9.84 -2.27
C GLU A 20 -17.85 -8.47 -2.71
N PRO A 21 -18.46 -7.78 -3.70
CA PRO A 21 -17.98 -6.46 -4.14
C PRO A 21 -18.11 -5.38 -3.07
N ASN A 22 -17.37 -4.28 -3.25
CA ASN A 22 -17.50 -3.03 -2.50
C ASN A 22 -17.29 -3.15 -0.98
N ARG A 23 -16.51 -4.16 -0.55
CA ARG A 23 -16.38 -4.52 0.86
C ARG A 23 -14.95 -4.93 1.20
N LEU A 24 -14.44 -4.43 2.31
CA LEU A 24 -13.19 -4.91 2.92
C LEU A 24 -13.46 -6.22 3.70
N TRP A 25 -12.49 -7.13 3.75
CA TRP A 25 -12.61 -8.45 4.40
C TRP A 25 -13.76 -9.31 3.84
N ALA A 26 -14.10 -9.14 2.56
CA ALA A 26 -15.10 -9.97 1.92
C ALA A 26 -14.67 -11.45 1.96
N PRO A 27 -15.55 -12.38 2.39
CA PRO A 27 -15.24 -13.80 2.37
C PRO A 27 -15.10 -14.30 0.93
N TRP A 28 -14.30 -15.35 0.76
CA TRP A 28 -14.17 -16.03 -0.53
C TRP A 28 -15.47 -16.75 -0.89
N ARG A 29 -15.85 -16.72 -2.17
CA ARG A 29 -17.03 -17.44 -2.68
C ARG A 29 -16.76 -18.91 -3.01
N ALA A 30 -15.50 -19.30 -3.08
CA ALA A 30 -15.04 -20.65 -3.37
C ALA A 30 -14.05 -21.13 -2.30
N ALA A 31 -13.74 -22.43 -2.29
CA ALA A 31 -12.74 -23.05 -1.44
C ALA A 31 -11.87 -24.05 -2.24
N GLY A 32 -10.77 -24.52 -1.64
CA GLY A 32 -9.89 -25.52 -2.23
C GLY A 32 -9.32 -25.12 -3.59
N ALA A 33 -9.27 -26.07 -4.53
CA ALA A 33 -8.74 -25.85 -5.87
C ALA A 33 -9.51 -24.77 -6.65
N ALA A 34 -10.84 -24.74 -6.52
CA ALA A 34 -11.67 -23.73 -7.18
C ALA A 34 -11.34 -22.30 -6.72
N LEU A 35 -11.05 -22.10 -5.42
CA LEU A 35 -10.58 -20.80 -4.93
C LEU A 35 -9.19 -20.46 -5.48
N ALA A 36 -8.31 -21.45 -5.59
CA ALA A 36 -6.96 -21.23 -6.09
C ALA A 36 -6.97 -20.82 -7.58
N ASP A 37 -7.85 -21.41 -8.38
CA ASP A 37 -8.10 -21.04 -9.77
C ASP A 37 -8.75 -19.65 -9.88
N ALA A 38 -9.78 -19.40 -9.07
CA ALA A 38 -10.43 -18.10 -9.00
C ALA A 38 -9.43 -16.98 -8.66
N LYS A 39 -8.56 -17.18 -7.67
CA LYS A 39 -7.51 -16.21 -7.32
C LYS A 39 -6.53 -15.97 -8.46
N ARG A 40 -6.07 -17.04 -9.13
CA ARG A 40 -5.20 -16.95 -10.33
C ARG A 40 -5.87 -16.08 -11.40
N ASP A 41 -7.09 -16.41 -11.77
CA ASP A 41 -7.79 -15.75 -12.88
C ASP A 41 -8.08 -14.27 -12.56
N ALA A 42 -8.34 -13.94 -11.29
CA ALA A 42 -8.54 -12.57 -10.84
C ALA A 42 -7.24 -11.76 -10.90
N THR A 43 -6.10 -12.34 -10.48
CA THR A 43 -4.78 -11.71 -10.61
C THR A 43 -4.46 -11.42 -12.07
N LEU A 44 -4.68 -12.38 -12.98
CA LEU A 44 -4.43 -12.18 -14.41
C LEU A 44 -5.31 -11.09 -15.01
N LEU A 45 -6.60 -11.06 -14.64
CA LEU A 45 -7.52 -10.00 -15.06
C LEU A 45 -7.06 -8.63 -14.54
N ALA A 46 -6.66 -8.53 -13.27
CA ALA A 46 -6.18 -7.29 -12.67
C ALA A 46 -4.90 -6.77 -13.35
N LEU A 47 -3.95 -7.66 -13.69
CA LEU A 47 -2.74 -7.29 -14.43
C LEU A 47 -3.10 -6.73 -15.81
N LYS A 48 -3.93 -7.46 -16.57
CA LYS A 48 -4.32 -7.04 -17.91
C LYS A 48 -5.03 -5.68 -17.92
N LEU A 49 -5.94 -5.46 -16.99
CA LEU A 49 -6.65 -4.18 -16.87
C LEU A 49 -5.72 -3.02 -16.51
N GLN A 50 -4.74 -3.24 -15.64
CA GLN A 50 -3.70 -2.23 -15.35
C GLN A 50 -2.88 -1.92 -16.61
N GLU A 51 -2.48 -2.94 -17.36
CA GLU A 51 -1.71 -2.77 -18.58
C GLU A 51 -2.47 -1.95 -19.63
N ASP A 52 -3.74 -2.30 -19.85
CA ASP A 52 -4.66 -1.63 -20.79
C ASP A 52 -4.96 -0.18 -20.37
N CYS A 53 -4.95 0.11 -19.06
CA CYS A 53 -5.10 1.47 -18.54
C CYS A 53 -3.79 2.28 -18.57
N GLY A 54 -2.68 1.74 -19.08
CA GLY A 54 -1.41 2.48 -19.17
C GLY A 54 -0.68 2.60 -17.83
N ILE A 55 -0.80 1.60 -16.94
CA ILE A 55 -0.05 1.55 -15.67
C ILE A 55 1.36 0.99 -15.89
N ASP A 56 2.40 1.80 -15.73
CA ASP A 56 3.79 1.45 -16.05
C ASP A 56 4.41 0.41 -15.10
N THR A 57 4.10 0.52 -13.80
CA THR A 57 4.46 -0.46 -12.77
C THR A 57 3.18 -1.08 -12.20
N VAL A 58 2.91 -2.34 -12.57
CA VAL A 58 1.68 -3.07 -12.22
C VAL A 58 1.81 -3.78 -10.88
N THR A 59 0.68 -4.12 -10.27
CA THR A 59 0.60 -4.92 -9.03
C THR A 59 -0.20 -6.21 -9.25
N ASP A 60 -0.17 -7.13 -8.28
CA ASP A 60 -1.06 -8.30 -8.22
C ASP A 60 -2.53 -7.92 -7.97
N GLY A 61 -2.83 -6.63 -7.81
CA GLY A 61 -4.13 -6.10 -7.41
C GLY A 61 -4.61 -6.57 -6.04
N GLU A 62 -3.74 -7.19 -5.24
CA GLU A 62 -4.05 -7.89 -3.98
C GLU A 62 -5.24 -8.86 -4.11
N GLN A 63 -5.37 -9.50 -5.28
CA GLN A 63 -6.53 -10.33 -5.60
C GLN A 63 -6.60 -11.60 -4.74
N SER A 64 -5.47 -12.14 -4.32
CA SER A 64 -5.40 -13.39 -3.56
C SER A 64 -5.49 -13.25 -2.04
N ARG A 65 -5.59 -12.02 -1.52
CA ARG A 65 -5.70 -11.75 -0.07
C ARG A 65 -7.00 -11.04 0.27
N GLN A 66 -7.61 -11.40 1.41
CA GLN A 66 -8.85 -10.73 1.88
C GLN A 66 -8.58 -9.35 2.47
N HIS A 67 -7.40 -9.18 3.05
CA HIS A 67 -6.96 -7.94 3.69
C HIS A 67 -5.44 -7.82 3.62
N PHE A 68 -4.93 -6.59 3.43
CA PHE A 68 -3.51 -6.32 3.20
C PHE A 68 -2.62 -6.72 4.39
N VAL A 69 -3.15 -6.65 5.63
CA VAL A 69 -2.42 -7.11 6.83
C VAL A 69 -2.69 -8.58 7.14
N HIS A 70 -3.97 -8.99 7.23
CA HIS A 70 -4.31 -10.31 7.78
C HIS A 70 -3.95 -11.44 6.81
N GLY A 71 -3.92 -11.16 5.50
CA GLY A 71 -3.45 -12.12 4.52
C GLY A 71 -1.99 -12.54 4.71
N PHE A 72 -1.17 -11.71 5.38
CA PHE A 72 0.18 -12.08 5.79
C PHE A 72 0.17 -12.84 7.13
N LEU A 73 -0.55 -12.32 8.13
CA LEU A 73 -0.56 -12.87 9.48
C LEU A 73 -1.11 -14.30 9.57
N GLU A 74 -2.04 -14.69 8.69
CA GLU A 74 -2.56 -16.07 8.64
C GLU A 74 -1.46 -17.12 8.41
N PHE A 75 -0.35 -16.71 7.80
CA PHE A 75 0.82 -17.54 7.50
C PHE A 75 1.93 -17.44 8.54
N VAL A 76 1.66 -16.79 9.67
CA VAL A 76 2.63 -16.62 10.77
C VAL A 76 2.22 -17.51 11.95
N ASP A 77 3.13 -18.37 12.38
CA ASP A 77 3.04 -19.09 13.66
C ASP A 77 3.33 -18.14 14.82
N GLY A 78 2.78 -18.47 16.00
CA GLY A 78 2.87 -17.65 17.20
C GLY A 78 1.73 -16.65 17.38
N ILE A 79 0.78 -16.62 16.45
CA ILE A 79 -0.46 -15.83 16.52
C ILE A 79 -1.65 -16.75 16.76
N ASP A 80 -2.38 -16.51 17.85
CA ASP A 80 -3.65 -17.17 18.14
C ASP A 80 -4.82 -16.34 17.58
N PHE A 81 -5.43 -16.84 16.51
CA PHE A 81 -6.58 -16.21 15.85
C PHE A 81 -7.92 -16.50 16.55
N ALA A 82 -7.98 -17.48 17.45
CA ALA A 82 -9.15 -17.76 18.27
C ALA A 82 -9.18 -16.84 19.50
N ARG A 83 -8.01 -16.53 20.08
CA ARG A 83 -7.87 -15.55 21.15
C ARG A 83 -7.85 -14.13 20.58
N LYS A 84 -9.03 -13.50 20.57
CA LYS A 84 -9.18 -12.11 20.15
C LYS A 84 -9.32 -11.17 21.34
N VAL A 85 -8.71 -9.99 21.21
CA VAL A 85 -8.79 -8.89 22.19
C VAL A 85 -9.31 -7.66 21.47
N GLU A 86 -10.22 -6.90 22.11
CA GLU A 86 -10.62 -5.60 21.58
C GLU A 86 -9.53 -4.57 21.90
N ILE A 87 -8.97 -3.95 20.86
CA ILE A 87 -8.01 -2.85 21.01
C ILE A 87 -8.44 -1.64 20.17
N GLY A 88 -7.90 -0.48 20.53
CA GLY A 88 -7.90 0.71 19.69
C GLY A 88 -6.82 0.64 18.62
N ILE A 89 -7.20 0.57 17.34
CA ILE A 89 -6.25 0.65 16.23
C ILE A 89 -6.24 2.06 15.65
N ARG A 90 -5.10 2.48 15.08
CA ARG A 90 -4.88 3.84 14.56
C ARG A 90 -5.18 4.93 15.60
N ALA A 91 -4.63 4.76 16.80
CA ALA A 91 -4.85 5.61 17.97
C ALA A 91 -6.35 5.78 18.30
N ASP A 92 -7.01 4.65 18.57
CA ASP A 92 -8.43 4.58 18.95
C ASP A 92 -9.44 5.12 17.91
N ARG A 93 -9.00 5.38 16.67
CA ARG A 93 -9.91 5.71 15.57
C ARG A 93 -10.93 4.59 15.32
N TYR A 94 -10.55 3.35 15.60
CA TYR A 94 -11.44 2.20 15.54
C TYR A 94 -11.22 1.28 16.74
N LYS A 95 -12.30 0.67 17.21
CA LYS A 95 -12.23 -0.54 18.04
C LYS A 95 -12.28 -1.76 17.15
N ALA A 96 -11.34 -2.68 17.33
CA ALA A 96 -11.27 -3.90 16.53
C ALA A 96 -10.92 -5.10 17.41
N MET A 97 -11.58 -6.23 17.14
CA MET A 97 -11.20 -7.53 17.69
C MET A 97 -10.00 -8.07 16.91
N VAL A 98 -8.82 -8.00 17.49
CA VAL A 98 -7.56 -8.41 16.85
C VAL A 98 -7.04 -9.74 17.41
N PRO A 99 -6.34 -10.56 16.60
CA PRO A 99 -5.71 -11.78 17.11
C PRO A 99 -4.55 -11.45 18.06
N THR A 100 -4.13 -12.44 18.88
CA THR A 100 -3.11 -12.24 19.92
C THR A 100 -1.82 -12.98 19.59
N VAL A 101 -0.68 -12.30 19.69
CA VAL A 101 0.65 -12.92 19.65
C VAL A 101 0.93 -13.60 20.99
N THR A 102 1.12 -14.91 20.98
CA THR A 102 1.23 -15.75 22.19
C THR A 102 2.57 -16.47 22.31
N SER A 103 3.39 -16.50 21.25
CA SER A 103 4.74 -17.06 21.28
C SER A 103 5.62 -16.45 20.18
N ALA A 104 6.87 -16.92 20.08
CA ALA A 104 7.82 -16.44 19.08
C ALA A 104 7.30 -16.63 17.65
N LEU A 105 7.47 -15.60 16.83
CA LEU A 105 6.90 -15.52 15.49
C LEU A 105 7.76 -16.27 14.46
N ARG A 106 7.12 -17.05 13.58
CA ARG A 106 7.79 -17.76 12.47
C ARG A 106 6.88 -17.82 11.25
N LEU A 107 7.45 -17.75 10.05
CA LEU A 107 6.68 -18.04 8.84
C LEU A 107 6.38 -19.54 8.76
N LYS A 108 5.11 -19.90 8.58
CA LYS A 108 4.67 -21.29 8.31
C LYS A 108 5.19 -21.77 6.96
N THR A 109 5.17 -20.87 5.98
CA THR A 109 5.57 -21.08 4.59
C THR A 109 5.73 -19.70 3.90
N ARG A 110 6.16 -19.70 2.64
CA ARG A 110 6.11 -18.52 1.76
C ARG A 110 4.67 -18.04 1.63
N VAL A 111 4.46 -16.75 1.89
CA VAL A 111 3.11 -16.16 1.95
C VAL A 111 2.55 -15.85 0.56
N HIS A 112 3.41 -15.34 -0.32
CA HIS A 112 3.00 -14.71 -1.58
C HIS A 112 3.70 -15.31 -2.83
N ALA A 113 4.35 -16.47 -2.68
CA ALA A 113 5.10 -17.09 -3.77
C ALA A 113 4.24 -17.34 -5.01
N ARG A 114 3.03 -17.91 -4.85
CA ARG A 114 2.15 -18.23 -5.96
C ARG A 114 1.73 -16.98 -6.73
N GLU A 115 1.36 -15.92 -6.01
CA GLU A 115 0.91 -14.65 -6.58
C GLU A 115 2.04 -13.96 -7.35
N ALA A 116 3.22 -13.88 -6.74
CA ALA A 116 4.36 -13.20 -7.36
C ALA A 116 4.86 -13.94 -8.61
N GLN A 117 5.01 -15.26 -8.52
CA GLN A 117 5.44 -16.09 -9.66
C GLN A 117 4.44 -16.05 -10.81
N LEU A 118 3.14 -16.13 -10.50
CA LEU A 118 2.08 -15.98 -11.50
C LEU A 118 2.13 -14.60 -12.15
N ALA A 119 2.18 -13.52 -11.35
CA ALA A 119 2.18 -12.17 -11.88
C ALA A 119 3.41 -11.92 -12.76
N ARG A 120 4.60 -12.34 -12.31
CA ARG A 120 5.84 -12.22 -13.06
C ARG A 120 5.79 -12.96 -14.38
N ALA A 121 5.22 -14.16 -14.43
CA ALA A 121 5.10 -14.97 -15.64
C ALA A 121 4.16 -14.37 -16.70
N HIS A 122 3.27 -13.45 -16.30
CA HIS A 122 2.21 -12.91 -17.17
C HIS A 122 2.32 -11.42 -17.47
N THR A 123 3.38 -10.74 -17.04
CA THR A 123 3.67 -9.36 -17.46
C THR A 123 5.16 -9.21 -17.73
N THR A 124 5.52 -8.28 -18.63
CA THR A 124 6.91 -7.81 -18.81
C THR A 124 7.10 -6.40 -18.27
N ARG A 125 6.05 -5.76 -17.73
CA ARG A 125 6.16 -4.47 -17.04
C ARG A 125 6.88 -4.65 -15.70
N LYS A 126 7.27 -3.52 -15.09
CA LYS A 126 7.74 -3.54 -13.71
C LYS A 126 6.62 -4.06 -12.81
N LEU A 127 6.96 -4.99 -11.92
CA LEU A 127 6.04 -5.58 -10.97
C LEU A 127 6.32 -5.02 -9.57
N LYS A 128 5.29 -4.41 -8.97
CA LYS A 128 5.30 -3.99 -7.57
C LYS A 128 4.46 -4.95 -6.73
N PHE A 129 4.98 -5.32 -5.57
CA PHE A 129 4.29 -6.16 -4.59
C PHE A 129 4.18 -5.46 -3.23
N THR A 130 3.01 -5.55 -2.59
CA THR A 130 2.76 -4.89 -1.29
C THR A 130 2.84 -5.88 -0.13
N LEU A 131 3.48 -5.44 0.95
CA LEU A 131 3.55 -6.08 2.25
C LEU A 131 3.07 -5.07 3.31
N PRO A 132 2.38 -5.51 4.38
CA PRO A 132 2.10 -4.62 5.50
C PRO A 132 3.41 -4.23 6.21
N GLY A 133 3.54 -2.97 6.62
CA GLY A 133 4.71 -2.51 7.36
C GLY A 133 4.70 -2.95 8.84
N PRO A 134 5.88 -3.07 9.50
CA PRO A 134 5.98 -3.54 10.89
C PRO A 134 5.12 -2.76 11.88
N MET A 135 5.10 -1.42 11.81
CA MET A 135 4.32 -0.59 12.75
C MET A 135 2.82 -0.81 12.56
N THR A 136 2.39 -0.90 11.30
CA THR A 136 1.00 -1.19 10.95
C THR A 136 0.56 -2.57 11.39
N ILE A 137 1.44 -3.59 11.34
CA ILE A 137 1.14 -4.92 11.86
C ILE A 137 0.92 -4.87 13.37
N VAL A 138 1.88 -4.33 14.13
CA VAL A 138 1.79 -4.30 15.61
C VAL A 138 0.64 -3.43 16.12
N ASP A 139 0.14 -2.52 15.28
CA ASP A 139 -1.08 -1.75 15.56
C ASP A 139 -2.37 -2.55 15.38
N THR A 140 -2.30 -3.79 14.86
CA THR A 140 -3.47 -4.60 14.50
C THR A 140 -3.42 -6.01 15.10
N VAL A 141 -2.58 -6.23 16.11
CA VAL A 141 -2.49 -7.45 16.91
C VAL A 141 -2.31 -7.11 18.39
N ALA A 142 -2.81 -7.98 19.28
CA ALA A 142 -2.53 -7.89 20.71
C ALA A 142 -1.22 -8.62 21.03
N ASP A 143 -0.51 -8.20 22.08
CA ASP A 143 0.74 -8.83 22.53
C ASP A 143 0.56 -9.50 23.89
N ALA A 144 0.84 -10.79 23.96
CA ALA A 144 0.92 -11.57 25.18
C ALA A 144 2.26 -12.35 25.30
N HIS A 145 3.27 -11.98 24.50
CA HIS A 145 4.56 -12.66 24.46
C HIS A 145 5.76 -11.73 24.58
N TYR A 146 5.86 -10.67 23.77
CA TYR A 146 7.05 -9.84 23.69
C TYR A 146 7.10 -8.80 24.83
N GLY A 147 5.95 -8.32 25.28
CA GLY A 147 5.80 -7.31 26.32
C GLY A 147 6.33 -5.92 25.93
N ASP A 148 6.67 -5.74 24.65
CA ASP A 148 7.31 -4.55 24.11
C ASP A 148 6.98 -4.44 22.61
N ARG A 149 6.35 -3.32 22.24
CA ARG A 149 5.85 -3.08 20.88
C ARG A 149 6.98 -3.03 19.86
N THR A 150 8.14 -2.49 20.23
CA THR A 150 9.33 -2.39 19.36
C THR A 150 9.95 -3.76 19.12
N LYS A 151 10.10 -4.60 20.16
CA LYS A 151 10.57 -5.98 20.01
C LYS A 151 9.64 -6.81 19.12
N MET A 152 8.32 -6.67 19.30
CA MET A 152 7.35 -7.33 18.44
C MET A 152 7.43 -6.82 17.00
N ALA A 153 7.60 -5.52 16.78
CA ALA A 153 7.74 -4.93 15.45
C ALA A 153 9.01 -5.43 14.74
N MET A 154 10.14 -5.52 15.45
CA MET A 154 11.38 -6.08 14.91
C MET A 154 11.22 -7.57 14.56
N ALA A 155 10.54 -8.35 15.39
CA ALA A 155 10.26 -9.75 15.07
C ALA A 155 9.38 -9.90 13.81
N PHE A 156 8.40 -9.02 13.60
CA PHE A 156 7.65 -8.98 12.33
C PHE A 156 8.51 -8.49 11.16
N ALA A 157 9.40 -7.52 11.37
CA ALA A 157 10.32 -7.03 10.34
C ALA A 157 11.25 -8.16 9.82
N ASP A 158 11.69 -9.06 10.69
CA ASP A 158 12.47 -10.24 10.30
C ASP A 158 11.69 -11.17 9.35
N LEU A 159 10.42 -11.43 9.65
CA LEU A 159 9.56 -12.25 8.79
C LEU A 159 9.26 -11.57 7.46
N LEU A 160 8.99 -10.26 7.51
CA LEU A 160 8.77 -9.43 6.34
C LEU A 160 10.02 -9.40 5.44
N ASN A 161 11.22 -9.32 6.02
CA ASN A 161 12.46 -9.38 5.26
C ASN A 161 12.65 -10.72 4.55
N ALA A 162 12.36 -11.82 5.24
CA ALA A 162 12.43 -13.15 4.65
C ALA A 162 11.48 -13.28 3.45
N GLU A 163 10.24 -12.81 3.57
CA GLU A 163 9.27 -12.83 2.46
C GLU A 163 9.69 -11.86 1.34
N ALA A 164 10.15 -10.65 1.67
CA ALA A 164 10.57 -9.65 0.71
C ALA A 164 11.76 -10.11 -0.15
N ARG A 165 12.81 -10.69 0.45
CA ARG A 165 13.96 -11.21 -0.29
C ARG A 165 13.56 -12.35 -1.22
N ALA A 166 12.56 -13.12 -0.81
CA ALA A 166 12.07 -14.23 -1.61
C ALA A 166 11.15 -13.74 -2.76
N LEU A 167 10.40 -12.65 -2.56
CA LEU A 167 9.67 -11.93 -3.62
C LEU A 167 10.62 -11.30 -4.64
N GLU A 168 11.72 -10.70 -4.19
CA GLU A 168 12.79 -10.18 -5.07
C GLU A 168 13.37 -11.31 -5.94
N ALA A 169 13.65 -12.47 -5.34
CA ALA A 169 14.12 -13.65 -6.07
C ALA A 169 13.10 -14.18 -7.11
N ASP A 170 11.80 -13.97 -6.88
CA ASP A 170 10.72 -14.27 -7.83
C ASP A 170 10.59 -13.20 -8.95
N GLY A 171 11.44 -12.17 -8.97
CA GLY A 171 11.49 -11.15 -10.02
C GLY A 171 10.59 -9.93 -9.79
N VAL A 172 10.23 -9.64 -8.54
CA VAL A 172 9.54 -8.40 -8.16
C VAL A 172 10.51 -7.21 -8.23
N ASP A 173 10.12 -6.16 -8.93
CA ASP A 173 10.95 -4.98 -9.19
C ASP A 173 10.85 -3.92 -8.08
N VAL A 174 9.69 -3.85 -7.42
CA VAL A 174 9.42 -2.91 -6.33
C VAL A 174 8.71 -3.62 -5.17
N ILE A 175 9.27 -3.53 -3.97
CA ILE A 175 8.64 -4.05 -2.75
C ILE A 175 8.18 -2.87 -1.91
N GLN A 176 6.86 -2.76 -1.72
CA GLN A 176 6.25 -1.69 -0.94
C GLN A 176 5.82 -2.18 0.44
N PHE A 177 6.14 -1.41 1.47
CA PHE A 177 5.65 -1.60 2.83
C PHE A 177 4.54 -0.58 3.13
N ASP A 178 3.35 -1.07 3.44
CA ASP A 178 2.20 -0.23 3.73
C ASP A 178 2.21 0.18 5.21
N GLU A 179 2.51 1.46 5.47
CA GLU A 179 2.60 2.05 6.81
C GLU A 179 1.59 3.19 7.03
N PRO A 180 0.27 2.99 6.89
CA PRO A 180 -0.71 3.98 7.31
C PRO A 180 -0.61 4.34 8.81
N ALA A 181 -0.01 3.47 9.65
CA ALA A 181 0.26 3.78 11.05
C ALA A 181 1.31 4.89 11.25
N PHE A 182 2.19 5.14 10.27
CA PHE A 182 3.14 6.26 10.31
C PHE A 182 2.42 7.62 10.29
N ASN A 183 1.17 7.67 9.81
CA ASN A 183 0.33 8.87 9.81
C ASN A 183 -0.42 9.08 11.15
N VAL A 184 -0.10 8.27 12.17
CA VAL A 184 -0.75 8.23 13.48
C VAL A 184 0.29 8.34 14.59
N TYR A 185 1.26 7.41 14.61
CA TYR A 185 2.27 7.32 15.66
C TYR A 185 3.52 8.13 15.28
N LEU A 186 3.33 9.43 15.02
CA LEU A 186 4.32 10.29 14.36
C LEU A 186 5.69 10.26 15.06
N ARG A 187 5.69 10.27 16.40
CA ARG A 187 6.93 10.19 17.22
C ARG A 187 7.61 8.84 17.13
N GLU A 188 6.84 7.76 17.17
CA GLU A 188 7.34 6.38 17.12
C GLU A 188 8.00 6.06 15.77
N VAL A 189 7.65 6.79 14.70
CA VAL A 189 8.30 6.65 13.39
C VAL A 189 9.81 6.90 13.51
N GLU A 190 10.21 8.00 14.14
CA GLU A 190 11.63 8.31 14.34
C GLU A 190 12.28 7.47 15.44
N GLU A 191 11.53 7.16 16.50
CA GLU A 191 12.07 6.43 17.66
C GLU A 191 12.40 4.96 17.34
N TRP A 192 11.63 4.31 16.45
CA TRP A 192 11.87 2.91 16.06
C TRP A 192 11.24 2.46 14.74
N GLY A 193 10.25 3.18 14.20
CA GLY A 193 9.52 2.79 13.00
C GLY A 193 10.42 2.70 11.76
N ILE A 194 11.32 3.68 11.58
CA ILE A 194 12.31 3.66 10.50
C ILE A 194 13.28 2.47 10.66
N ASP A 195 13.71 2.16 11.87
CA ASP A 195 14.62 1.03 12.13
C ASP A 195 13.95 -0.32 11.83
N ALA A 196 12.68 -0.49 12.22
CA ALA A 196 11.91 -1.68 11.87
C ALA A 196 11.72 -1.80 10.35
N LEU A 197 11.46 -0.69 9.65
CA LEU A 197 11.35 -0.69 8.19
C LEU A 197 12.70 -1.01 7.52
N HIS A 198 13.81 -0.50 8.07
CA HIS A 198 15.18 -0.81 7.66
C HIS A 198 15.54 -2.27 7.82
N ARG A 199 15.08 -2.91 8.90
CA ARG A 199 15.22 -4.34 9.13
C ARG A 199 14.43 -5.13 8.09
N ALA A 200 13.21 -4.70 7.76
CA ALA A 200 12.37 -5.34 6.74
C ALA A 200 13.00 -5.29 5.33
N ILE A 201 13.78 -4.26 5.01
CA ILE A 201 14.44 -4.12 3.69
C ILE A 201 15.88 -4.63 3.63
N GLU A 202 16.41 -5.19 4.71
CA GLU A 202 17.81 -5.54 4.79
C GLU A 202 18.24 -6.55 3.71
N GLY A 203 19.27 -6.20 2.93
CA GLY A 203 19.81 -7.05 1.87
C GLY A 203 19.01 -7.08 0.56
N LEU A 204 17.91 -6.33 0.45
CA LEU A 204 17.22 -6.12 -0.83
C LEU A 204 18.04 -5.21 -1.75
N THR A 205 17.97 -5.48 -3.04
CA THR A 205 18.59 -4.69 -4.12
C THR A 205 17.55 -4.05 -5.05
N CYS A 206 16.33 -4.57 -5.08
CA CYS A 206 15.19 -3.98 -5.78
C CYS A 206 14.79 -2.65 -5.15
N THR A 207 13.95 -1.88 -5.85
CA THR A 207 13.41 -0.64 -5.27
C THR A 207 12.52 -0.98 -4.08
N THR A 208 12.73 -0.32 -2.95
CA THR A 208 11.85 -0.44 -1.78
C THR A 208 11.04 0.83 -1.62
N ALA A 209 9.74 0.67 -1.40
CA ALA A 209 8.79 1.75 -1.22
C ALA A 209 8.12 1.70 0.16
N VAL A 210 7.66 2.85 0.65
CA VAL A 210 6.73 2.91 1.78
C VAL A 210 5.48 3.67 1.36
N HIS A 211 4.30 3.16 1.70
CA HIS A 211 3.03 3.82 1.44
C HIS A 211 2.41 4.33 2.73
N ILE A 212 2.11 5.64 2.77
CA ILE A 212 1.53 6.31 3.93
C ILE A 212 0.36 7.14 3.44
N CYS A 213 -0.83 6.91 3.98
CA CYS A 213 -2.06 7.55 3.51
C CYS A 213 -2.99 7.92 4.67
N TYR A 214 -4.16 8.47 4.33
CA TYR A 214 -5.24 8.77 5.26
C TYR A 214 -6.34 7.69 5.21
N GLY A 215 -5.99 6.50 4.68
CA GLY A 215 -6.81 5.29 4.70
C GLY A 215 -7.78 5.15 3.54
N TYR A 216 -8.41 3.96 3.48
CA TYR A 216 -9.44 3.62 2.49
C TYR A 216 -10.64 4.59 2.51
N GLY A 217 -11.35 4.68 1.39
CA GLY A 217 -12.60 5.43 1.19
C GLY A 217 -13.81 4.89 1.95
N ILE A 218 -13.66 4.59 3.24
CA ILE A 218 -14.74 4.14 4.13
C ILE A 218 -15.23 5.29 5.01
N LYS A 219 -16.49 5.23 5.44
CA LYS A 219 -17.14 6.29 6.24
C LYS A 219 -16.29 6.79 7.40
N ALA A 220 -15.72 5.88 8.19
CA ALA A 220 -14.91 6.26 9.35
C ALA A 220 -13.66 7.09 9.00
N ASN A 221 -13.00 6.83 7.86
CA ASN A 221 -11.89 7.67 7.41
C ASN A 221 -12.36 9.02 6.86
N ILE A 222 -13.51 9.05 6.18
CA ILE A 222 -14.09 10.28 5.65
C ILE A 222 -14.49 11.21 6.80
N ASP A 223 -15.17 10.66 7.82
CA ASP A 223 -15.56 11.41 9.02
C ASP A 223 -14.33 11.92 9.78
N TRP A 224 -13.28 11.09 9.93
CA TRP A 224 -12.01 11.51 10.53
C TRP A 224 -11.32 12.61 9.72
N LYS A 225 -11.23 12.48 8.39
CA LYS A 225 -10.62 13.50 7.50
C LYS A 225 -11.29 14.87 7.66
N ALA A 226 -12.59 14.92 7.95
CA ALA A 226 -13.32 16.15 8.19
C ALA A 226 -12.88 16.90 9.47
N THR A 227 -12.29 16.21 10.44
CA THR A 227 -11.83 16.80 11.72
C THR A 227 -10.41 17.35 11.67
N LEU A 228 -9.64 17.04 10.61
CA LEU A 228 -8.21 17.35 10.50
C LEU A 228 -7.88 18.82 10.18
N GLY A 229 -8.87 19.72 10.21
CA GLY A 229 -8.67 21.14 9.97
C GLY A 229 -8.36 21.50 8.51
N SER A 230 -7.85 22.70 8.27
CA SER A 230 -7.63 23.26 6.93
C SER A 230 -6.36 22.75 6.24
N GLU A 231 -5.39 22.25 7.00
CA GLU A 231 -4.15 21.66 6.48
C GLU A 231 -3.81 20.37 7.21
N TRP A 232 -3.54 19.30 6.45
CA TRP A 232 -3.11 18.02 6.99
C TRP A 232 -1.59 17.95 6.97
N ARG A 233 -0.95 18.23 8.11
CA ARG A 233 0.51 18.41 8.22
C ARG A 233 1.25 17.25 8.89
N GLN A 234 0.61 16.09 9.04
CA GLN A 234 1.23 14.91 9.66
C GLN A 234 2.54 14.50 8.95
N TYR A 235 2.57 14.59 7.62
CA TYR A 235 3.74 14.31 6.81
C TYR A 235 4.96 15.18 7.14
N GLU A 236 4.77 16.42 7.61
CA GLU A 236 5.86 17.32 8.01
C GLU A 236 6.73 16.71 9.12
N GLN A 237 6.15 15.87 9.98
CA GLN A 237 6.85 15.23 11.09
C GLN A 237 7.61 13.97 10.67
N ILE A 238 7.21 13.29 9.59
CA ILE A 238 7.78 11.97 9.22
C ILE A 238 8.60 11.99 7.93
N PHE A 239 8.38 12.95 7.03
CA PHE A 239 9.14 13.09 5.78
C PHE A 239 10.64 13.30 6.01
N PRO A 240 11.11 14.13 6.97
CA PRO A 240 12.54 14.28 7.22
C PRO A 240 13.25 12.95 7.58
N ALA A 241 12.60 12.09 8.36
CA ALA A 241 13.13 10.78 8.71
C ALA A 241 13.14 9.82 7.50
N LEU A 242 12.07 9.84 6.69
CA LEU A 242 11.97 9.04 5.46
C LEU A 242 13.00 9.48 4.41
N ALA A 243 13.23 10.79 4.24
CA ALA A 243 14.23 11.32 3.32
C ALA A 243 15.65 10.85 3.69
N LYS A 244 15.96 10.78 4.98
CA LYS A 244 17.24 10.25 5.49
C LYS A 244 17.32 8.72 5.48
N SER A 245 16.19 8.02 5.35
CA SER A 245 16.13 6.56 5.39
C SER A 245 16.71 5.89 4.14
N ARG A 246 16.89 4.57 4.19
CA ARG A 246 17.32 3.76 3.04
C ARG A 246 16.19 3.40 2.06
N ILE A 247 14.95 3.79 2.35
CA ILE A 247 13.80 3.56 1.45
C ILE A 247 13.97 4.43 0.19
N GLY A 248 13.78 3.85 -0.99
CA GLY A 248 13.96 4.55 -2.27
C GLY A 248 12.74 5.37 -2.70
N GLN A 249 11.53 4.87 -2.39
CA GLN A 249 10.28 5.48 -2.85
C GLN A 249 9.29 5.75 -1.70
N VAL A 250 8.59 6.87 -1.74
CA VAL A 250 7.53 7.23 -0.79
C VAL A 250 6.21 7.47 -1.53
N SER A 251 5.17 6.72 -1.18
CA SER A 251 3.81 6.87 -1.72
C SER A 251 2.93 7.64 -0.75
N VAL A 252 2.28 8.68 -1.26
CA VAL A 252 1.57 9.69 -0.47
C VAL A 252 0.19 10.02 -1.04
N GLU A 253 -0.72 10.43 -0.17
CA GLU A 253 -2.03 10.94 -0.53
C GLU A 253 -1.97 12.45 -0.83
N CYS A 254 -2.50 12.88 -1.98
CA CYS A 254 -2.47 14.30 -2.41
C CYS A 254 -3.81 14.78 -2.99
N ARG A 255 -4.37 14.09 -3.99
CA ARG A 255 -5.60 14.53 -4.69
C ARG A 255 -6.76 14.66 -3.71
N ASN A 256 -7.46 15.80 -3.74
CA ASN A 256 -8.56 16.15 -2.82
C ASN A 256 -8.23 16.04 -1.32
N SER A 257 -6.95 15.87 -0.97
CA SER A 257 -6.50 16.00 0.41
C SER A 257 -6.33 17.48 0.76
N ARG A 258 -6.16 17.77 2.05
CA ARG A 258 -5.68 19.09 2.51
C ARG A 258 -4.20 19.07 2.89
N VAL A 259 -3.44 18.09 2.39
CA VAL A 259 -1.99 18.07 2.56
C VAL A 259 -1.39 19.21 1.74
N PRO A 260 -0.62 20.14 2.34
CA PRO A 260 0.10 21.14 1.57
C PRO A 260 1.11 20.45 0.65
N ILE A 261 0.90 20.50 -0.68
CA ILE A 261 1.77 19.81 -1.65
C ILE A 261 3.23 20.28 -1.58
N ALA A 262 3.48 21.48 -1.05
CA ALA A 262 4.82 21.98 -0.76
C ALA A 262 5.61 21.12 0.24
N LEU A 263 4.94 20.28 1.06
CA LEU A 263 5.61 19.34 1.95
C LEU A 263 6.41 18.28 1.18
N LEU A 264 6.07 17.99 -0.08
CA LEU A 264 6.81 17.03 -0.90
C LEU A 264 8.30 17.38 -1.03
N LYS A 265 8.66 18.68 -0.93
CA LYS A 265 10.07 19.12 -0.94
C LYS A 265 10.91 18.51 0.19
N LEU A 266 10.28 18.03 1.26
CA LEU A 266 10.96 17.39 2.39
C LEU A 266 11.41 15.96 2.06
N LEU A 267 10.98 15.40 0.93
CA LEU A 267 11.36 14.08 0.42
C LEU A 267 12.46 14.18 -0.65
N ASP A 268 13.32 15.20 -0.56
CA ASP A 268 14.42 15.38 -1.49
C ASP A 268 15.30 14.12 -1.57
N GLY A 269 15.71 13.77 -2.79
CA GLY A 269 16.44 12.53 -3.07
C GLY A 269 15.61 11.24 -3.06
N LYS A 270 14.28 11.30 -2.94
CA LYS A 270 13.37 10.14 -3.06
C LYS A 270 12.55 10.17 -4.33
N ASP A 271 12.21 8.99 -4.84
CA ASP A 271 11.09 8.87 -5.77
C ASP A 271 9.78 9.01 -5.00
N VAL A 272 8.84 9.81 -5.51
CA VAL A 272 7.57 10.09 -4.83
C VAL A 272 6.41 9.63 -5.70
N GLN A 273 5.65 8.65 -5.19
CA GLN A 273 4.36 8.29 -5.77
C GLN A 273 3.28 9.26 -5.29
N VAL A 274 3.01 10.27 -6.10
CA VAL A 274 2.02 11.33 -5.85
C VAL A 274 0.63 10.80 -6.13
N GLY A 275 -0.20 10.70 -5.10
CA GLY A 275 -1.61 10.32 -5.22
C GLY A 275 -2.41 11.33 -6.05
N ALA A 276 -2.62 11.05 -7.32
CA ALA A 276 -3.37 11.87 -8.28
C ALA A 276 -4.84 11.43 -8.43
N ILE A 277 -5.20 10.29 -7.85
CA ILE A 277 -6.57 9.76 -7.80
C ILE A 277 -7.06 9.75 -6.35
N ASP A 278 -8.25 10.33 -6.14
CA ASP A 278 -8.96 10.25 -4.87
C ASP A 278 -9.79 8.97 -4.80
N VAL A 279 -9.44 8.09 -3.88
CA VAL A 279 -10.12 6.80 -3.69
C VAL A 279 -11.22 6.83 -2.62
N ALA A 280 -11.51 8.01 -2.06
CA ALA A 280 -12.61 8.24 -1.13
C ALA A 280 -13.84 8.90 -1.80
N SER A 281 -13.82 9.03 -3.14
CA SER A 281 -14.91 9.58 -3.95
C SER A 281 -15.24 8.67 -5.13
N GLU A 282 -16.52 8.56 -5.48
CA GLU A 282 -16.96 7.85 -6.69
C GLU A 282 -16.78 8.67 -7.97
N LYS A 283 -16.48 9.97 -7.88
CA LYS A 283 -16.22 10.81 -9.06
C LYS A 283 -14.93 10.33 -9.75
N ILE A 284 -15.03 9.89 -11.00
CA ILE A 284 -13.87 9.59 -11.84
C ILE A 284 -13.21 10.91 -12.24
N GLU A 285 -11.91 11.03 -11.99
CA GLU A 285 -11.11 12.20 -12.38
C GLU A 285 -11.00 12.31 -13.91
N SER A 286 -10.92 13.54 -14.42
CA SER A 286 -10.49 13.75 -15.80
C SER A 286 -8.96 13.62 -15.95
N PRO A 287 -8.44 13.30 -17.15
CA PRO A 287 -7.00 13.34 -17.39
C PRO A 287 -6.36 14.69 -17.07
N ASP A 288 -7.08 15.80 -17.29
CA ASP A 288 -6.64 17.15 -16.92
C ASP A 288 -6.50 17.34 -15.41
N GLU A 289 -7.43 16.82 -14.61
CA GLU A 289 -7.36 16.88 -13.14
C GLU A 289 -6.15 16.12 -12.61
N VAL A 290 -5.84 14.95 -13.19
CA VAL A 290 -4.65 14.15 -12.87
C VAL A 290 -3.37 14.90 -13.28
N ALA A 291 -3.31 15.41 -14.51
CA ALA A 291 -2.16 16.15 -15.01
C ALA A 291 -1.89 17.43 -14.20
N ALA A 292 -2.93 18.10 -13.70
CA ALA A 292 -2.80 19.26 -12.84
C ALA A 292 -2.10 18.91 -11.51
N VAL A 293 -2.47 17.79 -10.86
CA VAL A 293 -1.79 17.35 -9.63
C VAL A 293 -0.32 17.06 -9.88
N ILE A 294 0.00 16.39 -10.99
CA ILE A 294 1.39 16.12 -11.39
C ILE A 294 2.14 17.44 -11.61
N GLY A 295 1.55 18.38 -12.35
CA GLY A 295 2.13 19.70 -12.60
C GLY A 295 2.40 20.48 -11.32
N GLU A 296 1.50 20.45 -10.33
CA GLU A 296 1.74 21.06 -9.03
C GLU A 296 2.90 20.40 -8.28
N ALA A 297 3.05 19.07 -8.35
CA ALA A 297 4.18 18.38 -7.74
C ALA A 297 5.54 18.76 -8.36
N THR A 298 5.60 19.07 -9.67
CA THR A 298 6.84 19.51 -10.35
C THR A 298 7.44 20.80 -9.79
N LYS A 299 6.66 21.59 -9.01
CA LYS A 299 7.17 22.80 -8.34
C LYS A 299 8.06 22.49 -7.14
N TYR A 300 8.01 21.26 -6.62
CA TYR A 300 8.66 20.86 -5.37
C TYR A 300 9.54 19.62 -5.49
N LEU A 301 9.45 18.88 -6.60
CA LEU A 301 10.19 17.66 -6.87
C LEU A 301 10.78 17.70 -8.28
N ALA A 302 11.94 17.05 -8.47
CA ALA A 302 12.46 16.78 -9.80
C ALA A 302 11.46 15.95 -10.60
N LYS A 303 11.30 16.26 -11.89
CA LYS A 303 10.26 15.62 -12.73
C LYS A 303 10.47 14.11 -12.82
N GLU A 304 11.72 13.67 -12.83
CA GLU A 304 12.16 12.28 -12.93
C GLU A 304 11.85 11.47 -11.66
N SER A 305 11.74 12.14 -10.51
CA SER A 305 11.40 11.53 -9.23
C SER A 305 9.89 11.44 -9.00
N ILE A 306 9.05 12.00 -9.87
CA ILE A 306 7.59 11.97 -9.72
C ILE A 306 7.03 10.72 -10.40
N ILE A 307 6.30 9.93 -9.61
CA ILE A 307 5.52 8.78 -10.06
C ILE A 307 4.04 9.12 -9.82
N ALA A 308 3.21 9.05 -10.85
CA ALA A 308 1.78 9.28 -10.72
C ALA A 308 1.11 8.05 -10.10
N GLY A 309 0.31 8.23 -9.04
CA GLY A 309 -0.40 7.12 -8.42
C GLY A 309 -1.75 7.42 -7.82
N THR A 310 -2.23 6.52 -6.97
CA THR A 310 -3.50 6.64 -6.25
C THR A 310 -3.26 6.97 -4.78
N ASN A 311 -4.15 7.74 -4.15
CA ASN A 311 -4.02 8.11 -2.73
C ASN A 311 -3.95 6.90 -1.79
N CYS A 312 -4.66 5.81 -2.13
CA CYS A 312 -4.67 4.55 -1.39
C CYS A 312 -5.15 3.43 -2.34
N GLY A 313 -5.37 2.22 -1.81
CA GLY A 313 -5.92 1.10 -2.55
C GLY A 313 -7.41 1.26 -2.89
N MET A 314 -7.88 0.53 -3.90
CA MET A 314 -9.25 0.64 -4.43
C MET A 314 -10.09 -0.62 -4.19
N ALA A 315 -9.64 -1.58 -3.37
CA ALA A 315 -10.41 -2.79 -3.05
C ALA A 315 -11.90 -2.59 -2.69
N PRO A 316 -12.29 -1.60 -1.85
CA PRO A 316 -13.70 -1.42 -1.49
C PRO A 316 -14.51 -0.62 -2.52
N MET A 317 -13.90 -0.20 -3.62
CA MET A 317 -14.56 0.62 -4.62
C MET A 317 -15.38 -0.23 -5.60
N ARG A 318 -16.40 0.38 -6.20
CA ARG A 318 -17.10 -0.18 -7.34
C ARG A 318 -16.14 -0.43 -8.51
N TRP A 319 -16.32 -1.58 -9.15
CA TRP A 319 -15.47 -2.05 -10.26
C TRP A 319 -15.37 -1.01 -11.39
N ASP A 320 -16.52 -0.56 -11.91
CA ASP A 320 -16.59 0.42 -13.00
C ASP A 320 -15.88 1.74 -12.67
N ILE A 321 -16.04 2.21 -11.43
CA ILE A 321 -15.40 3.44 -10.95
C ILE A 321 -13.88 3.26 -10.83
N ALA A 322 -13.42 2.16 -10.22
CA ALA A 322 -11.98 1.92 -10.03
C ALA A 322 -11.27 1.87 -11.37
N PHE A 323 -11.75 1.08 -12.33
CA PHE A 323 -11.10 0.98 -13.65
C PHE A 323 -11.25 2.25 -14.49
N GLY A 324 -12.33 3.02 -14.31
CA GLY A 324 -12.44 4.38 -14.83
C GLY A 324 -11.32 5.29 -14.31
N LYS A 325 -11.03 5.22 -13.00
CA LYS A 325 -9.95 5.97 -12.35
C LYS A 325 -8.55 5.50 -12.78
N LEU A 326 -8.33 4.20 -12.99
CA LEU A 326 -7.07 3.72 -13.58
C LEU A 326 -6.86 4.31 -14.98
N GLY A 327 -7.90 4.32 -15.82
CA GLY A 327 -7.84 4.91 -17.14
C GLY A 327 -7.56 6.42 -17.10
N ALA A 328 -8.13 7.13 -16.12
CA ALA A 328 -7.85 8.55 -15.88
C ALA A 328 -6.37 8.77 -15.47
N LEU A 329 -5.83 7.93 -14.59
CA LEU A 329 -4.44 7.99 -14.14
C LEU A 329 -3.47 7.83 -15.31
N GLY A 330 -3.64 6.79 -16.13
CA GLY A 330 -2.77 6.54 -17.29
C GLY A 330 -2.81 7.67 -18.32
N LYS A 331 -4.01 8.09 -18.72
CA LYS A 331 -4.20 9.19 -19.68
C LYS A 331 -3.71 10.53 -19.14
N GLY A 332 -3.90 10.78 -17.84
CA GLY A 332 -3.46 12.00 -17.18
C GLY A 332 -1.94 12.09 -17.08
N ALA A 333 -1.27 10.98 -16.79
CA ALA A 333 0.19 10.91 -16.82
C ALA A 333 0.75 11.12 -18.24
N GLU A 334 0.15 10.51 -19.26
CA GLU A 334 0.51 10.75 -20.66
C GLU A 334 0.35 12.23 -21.04
N LEU A 335 -0.74 12.86 -20.61
CA LEU A 335 -0.99 14.29 -20.82
C LEU A 335 0.03 15.16 -20.08
N ALA A 336 0.38 14.82 -18.85
CA ALA A 336 1.41 15.51 -18.08
C ALA A 336 2.78 15.46 -18.76
N ARG A 337 3.16 14.31 -19.36
CA ARG A 337 4.39 14.20 -20.16
C ARG A 337 4.39 15.20 -21.32
N LYS A 338 3.28 15.33 -22.04
CA LYS A 338 3.17 16.30 -23.16
C LYS A 338 3.25 17.75 -22.70
N ARG A 339 2.78 18.06 -21.48
CA ARG A 339 2.72 19.42 -20.93
C ARG A 339 3.99 19.87 -20.23
N PHE A 340 4.67 18.94 -19.56
CA PHE A 340 5.72 19.26 -18.60
C PHE A 340 7.03 18.53 -18.86
N ALA A 341 7.16 17.68 -19.90
CA ALA A 341 8.46 17.10 -20.27
C ALA A 341 9.49 18.20 -20.56
#